data_AF-A0A8K0DKH3-F1
#
_entry.id   AF-A0A8K0DKH3-F1
#
_cell.length_a   1.000
_cell.length_b   1.000
_cell.length_c   1.000
_cell.angle_alpha   90.00
_cell.angle_beta   90.00
_cell.angle_gamma   90.00
#
_symmetry.space_group_name_H-M   'P 1'
#
loop_
_entity.id
_entity.type
_entity.pdbx_description
1 polymer ?
#
loop_
_entity_poly.entity_id
_entity_poly.type
_entity_poly.pdbx_seq_one_letter_code
_entity_poly.pdbx_strand_id
1 'polypeptide(L)'
;MENQLKKLINKLEISEKKVTELQNDILKLREENEELRDANDSLEQYTRRNSVRIFGIKEGESEDIYREVLDPFKNQMEVPITKDHIDRCHRVGRFKVGAKPRPVIVKFVSYGFHSMVFNSKRKLKGSGIIVCEDLTKIRVDILNNAVEQFGGIQSQQFIVPSGVPRGSNLGPLLFLLIINDLPSYIKGCECLIFANDVKTYKEVANVEDCHTLQHNRVRNLGVNLRSDLRWDDHVEKIVNTSLKSLAFLMRSIQDLKSVMAIQLLYNSLVRSKLEFASAIWNSGQIIH
;
A
#
# COMPACT_ATOMS: atom_id res chain seq x y z
N MET A 1 53.95 6.97 42.06
CA MET A 1 53.51 7.11 40.65
C MET A 1 52.65 5.94 40.19
N GLU A 2 53.12 4.70 40.28
CA GLU A 2 52.43 3.52 39.70
C GLU A 2 51.01 3.26 40.26
N ASN A 3 50.81 3.46 41.57
CA ASN A 3 49.50 3.26 42.20
C ASN A 3 48.47 4.34 41.82
N GLN A 4 48.93 5.57 41.51
CA GLN A 4 48.07 6.62 40.98
C GLN A 4 47.70 6.36 39.52
N LEU A 5 48.63 5.83 38.72
CA LEU A 5 48.40 5.45 37.34
C LEU A 5 47.34 4.35 37.22
N LYS A 6 47.42 3.29 38.06
CA LYS A 6 46.40 2.22 38.11
C LYS A 6 45.01 2.74 38.48
N LYS A 7 44.91 3.67 39.43
CA LYS A 7 43.62 4.31 39.79
C LYS A 7 43.03 5.13 38.65
N LEU A 8 43.87 5.81 37.86
CA LEU A 8 43.42 6.60 36.71
C LEU A 8 42.92 5.69 35.57
N ILE A 9 43.61 4.59 35.27
CA ILE A 9 43.19 3.62 34.26
C ILE A 9 41.83 3.01 34.61
N ASN A 10 41.64 2.57 35.86
CA ASN A 10 40.34 2.03 36.29
C ASN A 10 39.20 3.07 36.20
N LYS A 11 39.48 4.33 36.56
CA LYS A 11 38.50 5.42 36.36
C LYS A 11 38.17 5.65 34.90
N LEU A 12 39.17 5.54 34.00
CA LEU A 12 38.99 5.68 32.57
C LEU A 12 38.09 4.57 32.02
N GLU A 13 38.37 3.30 32.36
CA GLU A 13 37.55 2.15 31.93
C GLU A 13 36.09 2.27 32.42
N ILE A 14 35.87 2.70 33.67
CA ILE A 14 34.52 2.94 34.20
C ILE A 14 33.83 4.06 33.42
N SER A 15 34.57 5.13 33.08
CA SER A 15 34.03 6.24 32.31
C SER A 15 33.67 5.81 30.87
N GLU A 16 34.49 4.99 30.23
CA GLU A 16 34.24 4.45 28.89
C GLU A 16 32.99 3.56 28.86
N LYS A 17 32.83 2.71 29.87
CA LYS A 17 31.61 1.90 30.03
C LYS A 17 30.37 2.77 30.16
N LYS A 18 30.41 3.80 31.02
CA LYS A 18 29.30 4.76 31.17
C LYS A 18 28.99 5.51 29.88
N VAL A 19 30.00 5.92 29.13
CA VAL A 19 29.80 6.60 27.83
C VAL A 19 29.09 5.66 26.86
N THR A 20 29.47 4.38 26.82
CA THR A 20 28.84 3.38 25.97
C THR A 20 27.39 3.12 26.36
N GLU A 21 27.10 3.00 27.66
CA GLU A 21 25.72 2.85 28.18
C GLU A 21 24.86 4.06 27.81
N LEU A 22 25.36 5.27 28.05
CA LEU A 22 24.66 6.51 27.68
C LEU A 22 24.40 6.62 26.17
N GLN A 23 25.34 6.18 25.33
CA GLN A 23 25.14 6.14 23.88
C GLN A 23 24.02 5.19 23.48
N ASN A 24 23.95 4.01 24.10
CA ASN A 24 22.87 3.05 23.86
C ASN A 24 21.51 3.59 24.31
N ASP A 25 21.46 4.26 25.46
CA ASP A 25 20.22 4.87 25.96
C ASP A 25 19.78 6.04 25.07
N ILE A 26 20.71 6.85 24.57
CA ILE A 26 20.39 7.90 23.58
C ILE A 26 19.80 7.30 22.31
N LEU A 27 20.32 6.17 21.85
CA LEU A 27 19.81 5.49 20.65
C LEU A 27 18.37 5.00 20.88
N LYS A 28 18.12 4.30 21.99
CA LYS A 28 16.77 3.84 22.37
C LYS A 28 15.78 4.99 22.53
N LEU A 29 16.19 6.07 23.21
CA LEU A 29 15.34 7.25 23.40
C LEU A 29 15.02 7.94 22.07
N ARG A 30 15.92 7.90 21.08
CA ARG A 30 15.64 8.44 19.75
C ARG A 30 14.63 7.59 19.00
N GLU A 31 14.77 6.27 19.04
CA GLU A 31 13.80 5.33 18.46
C GLU A 31 12.41 5.54 19.07
N GLU A 32 12.30 5.57 20.40
CA GLU A 32 11.03 5.82 21.09
C GLU A 32 10.44 7.19 20.74
N ASN A 33 11.28 8.24 20.61
CA ASN A 33 10.81 9.55 20.19
C ASN A 33 10.28 9.55 18.75
N GLU A 34 10.87 8.77 17.84
CA GLU A 34 10.36 8.62 16.48
C GLU A 34 9.01 7.90 16.48
N GLU A 35 8.87 6.79 17.21
CA GLU A 35 7.60 6.07 17.35
C GLU A 35 6.49 6.95 17.93
N LEU A 36 6.80 7.71 18.98
CA LEU A 36 5.85 8.64 19.60
C LEU A 36 5.44 9.76 18.65
N ARG A 37 6.36 10.27 17.83
CA ARG A 37 6.06 11.29 16.81
C ARG A 37 5.12 10.74 15.74
N ASP A 38 5.37 9.53 15.26
CA ASP A 38 4.53 8.88 14.25
C ASP A 38 3.13 8.55 14.78
N ALA A 39 3.04 8.08 16.02
CA ALA A 39 1.77 7.86 16.71
C ALA A 39 1.00 9.17 16.89
N ASN A 40 1.67 10.25 17.30
CA ASN A 40 1.06 11.56 17.47
C ASN A 40 0.58 12.16 16.14
N ASP A 41 1.37 12.05 15.07
CA ASP A 41 0.94 12.46 13.72
C ASP A 41 -0.31 11.69 13.27
N SER A 42 -0.34 10.38 13.51
CA SER A 42 -1.47 9.52 13.16
C SER A 42 -2.74 9.91 13.92
N LEU A 43 -2.64 10.17 15.22
CA LEU A 43 -3.76 10.66 16.03
C LEU A 43 -4.22 12.05 15.59
N GLU A 44 -3.29 12.97 15.36
CA GLU A 44 -3.59 14.31 14.88
C GLU A 44 -4.32 14.25 13.53
N GLN A 45 -3.83 13.45 12.58
CA GLN A 45 -4.48 13.27 11.28
C GLN A 45 -5.86 12.62 11.42
N TYR A 46 -6.04 11.67 12.34
CA TYR A 46 -7.34 11.08 12.62
C TYR A 46 -8.36 12.13 13.08
N THR A 47 -7.95 13.07 13.93
CA THR A 47 -8.83 14.19 14.35
C THR A 47 -9.16 15.16 13.22
N ARG A 48 -8.29 15.29 12.21
CA ARG A 48 -8.47 16.14 11.02
C ARG A 48 -9.21 15.46 9.88
N ARG A 49 -9.55 14.17 9.99
CA ARG A 49 -10.19 13.38 8.92
C ARG A 49 -11.51 13.98 8.41
N ASN A 50 -12.24 14.67 9.28
CA ASN A 50 -13.49 15.35 8.92
C ASN A 50 -13.28 16.81 8.52
N SER A 51 -12.04 17.25 8.30
CA SER A 51 -11.70 18.62 8.01
C SER A 51 -11.17 18.79 6.58
N VAL A 52 -11.67 19.81 5.89
CA VAL A 52 -11.07 20.29 4.65
C VAL A 52 -10.40 21.63 4.87
N ARG A 53 -9.35 21.88 4.08
CA ARG A 53 -8.70 23.17 3.99
C ARG A 53 -9.03 23.82 2.65
N ILE A 54 -9.58 25.03 2.70
CA ILE A 54 -10.06 25.77 1.54
C ILE A 54 -9.19 27.02 1.36
N PHE A 55 -8.70 27.22 0.14
CA PHE A 55 -7.93 28.39 -0.27
C PHE A 55 -8.73 29.21 -1.26
N GLY A 56 -8.49 30.53 -1.30
CA GLY A 56 -9.10 31.43 -2.29
C GLY A 56 -10.47 32.00 -1.92
N ILE A 57 -11.01 31.69 -0.74
CA ILE A 57 -12.20 32.37 -0.20
C ILE A 57 -11.81 33.83 0.11
N LYS A 58 -12.51 34.80 -0.49
CA LYS A 58 -12.24 36.24 -0.32
C LYS A 58 -12.38 36.61 1.16
N GLU A 59 -11.55 37.54 1.61
CA GLU A 59 -11.49 37.96 3.02
C GLU A 59 -11.87 39.45 3.12
N GLY A 60 -12.77 39.78 4.06
CA GLY A 60 -13.27 41.13 4.30
C GLY A 60 -13.19 41.54 5.77
N GLU A 61 -13.32 42.84 6.06
CA GLU A 61 -13.17 43.39 7.43
C GLU A 61 -14.27 42.94 8.41
N SER A 62 -15.46 42.62 7.90
CA SER A 62 -16.60 42.10 8.68
C SER A 62 -17.19 40.87 7.98
N GLU A 63 -16.36 39.84 7.80
CA GLU A 63 -16.78 38.61 7.10
C GLU A 63 -17.59 37.66 7.99
N ASP A 64 -18.67 37.11 7.43
CA ASP A 64 -19.28 35.88 7.95
C ASP A 64 -18.67 34.69 7.20
N ILE A 65 -17.64 34.09 7.81
CA ILE A 65 -16.88 32.98 7.22
C ILE A 65 -17.81 31.82 6.82
N TYR A 66 -18.89 31.57 7.57
CA TYR A 66 -19.82 30.50 7.24
C TYR A 66 -20.53 30.79 5.92
N ARG A 67 -20.99 32.01 5.69
CA ARG A 67 -21.65 32.40 4.44
C ARG A 67 -20.69 32.28 3.26
N GLU A 68 -19.49 32.85 3.41
CA GLU A 68 -18.47 32.83 2.36
C GLU A 68 -18.03 31.42 1.95
N VAL A 69 -18.12 30.43 2.85
CA VAL A 69 -17.88 29.02 2.51
C VAL A 69 -19.12 28.30 1.97
N LEU A 70 -20.29 28.56 2.54
CA LEU A 70 -21.54 27.90 2.13
C LEU A 70 -21.98 28.33 0.73
N ASP A 71 -21.67 29.56 0.31
CA ASP A 71 -22.04 30.08 -1.00
C ASP A 71 -21.40 29.28 -2.15
N PRO A 72 -20.07 29.03 -2.20
CA PRO A 72 -19.48 28.12 -3.18
C PRO A 72 -20.02 26.68 -3.11
N PHE A 73 -20.30 26.17 -1.91
CA PHE A 73 -20.83 24.83 -1.72
C PHE A 73 -22.21 24.68 -2.36
N LYS A 74 -23.09 25.66 -2.18
CA LYS A 74 -24.44 25.65 -2.74
C LYS A 74 -24.44 25.99 -4.23
N ASN A 75 -23.79 27.09 -4.62
CA ASN A 75 -23.96 27.69 -5.95
C ASN A 75 -23.04 27.08 -7.01
N GLN A 76 -21.85 26.59 -6.64
CA GLN A 76 -20.87 26.04 -7.60
C GLN A 76 -20.75 24.52 -7.50
N MET A 77 -20.79 23.97 -6.29
CA MET A 77 -20.63 22.52 -6.09
C MET A 77 -21.97 21.78 -6.09
N GLU A 78 -23.08 22.48 -5.84
CA GLU A 78 -24.43 21.94 -5.71
C GLU A 78 -24.54 20.89 -4.59
N VAL A 79 -23.77 21.08 -3.51
CA VAL A 79 -23.82 20.19 -2.35
C VAL A 79 -24.74 20.78 -1.27
N PRO A 80 -25.70 20.02 -0.72
CA PRO A 80 -26.67 20.50 0.27
C PRO A 80 -26.05 20.59 1.67
N ILE A 81 -24.99 21.38 1.82
CA ILE A 81 -24.36 21.65 3.11
C ILE A 81 -25.04 22.86 3.74
N THR A 82 -25.47 22.72 4.98
CA THR A 82 -25.98 23.80 5.83
C THR A 82 -25.03 24.03 7.00
N LYS A 83 -25.29 25.07 7.80
CA LYS A 83 -24.46 25.40 8.96
C LYS A 83 -24.42 24.27 10.00
N ASP A 84 -25.51 23.52 10.16
CA ASP A 84 -25.61 22.41 11.13
C ASP A 84 -24.70 21.22 10.79
N HIS A 85 -24.26 21.12 9.54
CA HIS A 85 -23.31 20.09 9.11
C HIS A 85 -21.84 20.46 9.40
N ILE A 86 -21.58 21.68 9.88
CA ILE A 86 -20.26 22.21 10.15
C ILE A 86 -20.06 22.31 11.66
N ASP A 87 -19.08 21.56 12.19
CA ASP A 87 -18.64 21.62 13.58
C ASP A 87 -17.83 22.89 13.85
N ARG A 88 -16.92 23.25 12.94
CA ARG A 88 -16.09 24.46 13.06
C ARG A 88 -15.65 25.00 11.72
N CYS A 89 -15.73 26.33 11.54
CA CYS A 89 -15.23 27.03 10.37
C CYS A 89 -14.41 28.25 10.82
N HIS A 90 -13.14 28.35 10.39
CA HIS A 90 -12.27 29.46 10.77
C HIS A 90 -11.08 29.66 9.83
N ARG A 91 -10.59 30.90 9.75
CA ARG A 91 -9.35 31.26 9.05
C ARG A 91 -8.12 30.77 9.81
N VAL A 92 -7.07 30.41 9.09
CA VAL A 92 -5.79 29.97 9.66
C VAL A 92 -4.69 30.96 9.33
N GLY A 93 -3.91 31.31 10.36
CA GLY A 93 -2.75 32.20 10.23
C GLY A 93 -3.06 33.67 10.51
N ARG A 94 -2.01 34.49 10.45
CA ARG A 94 -2.07 35.94 10.74
C ARG A 94 -2.52 36.71 9.51
N PHE A 95 -3.47 37.63 9.70
CA PHE A 95 -3.92 38.53 8.64
C PHE A 95 -2.78 39.46 8.22
N LYS A 96 -2.66 39.71 6.92
CA LYS A 96 -1.67 40.62 6.33
C LYS A 96 -2.33 41.43 5.21
N VAL A 97 -2.29 42.74 5.34
CA VAL A 97 -2.84 43.67 4.34
C VAL A 97 -2.10 43.48 3.01
N GLY A 98 -2.85 43.34 1.92
CA GLY A 98 -2.31 43.13 0.56
C GLY A 98 -1.79 41.72 0.27
N ALA A 99 -1.88 40.78 1.21
CA ALA A 99 -1.54 39.38 0.96
C ALA A 99 -2.73 38.59 0.39
N LYS A 100 -2.48 37.37 -0.08
CA LYS A 100 -3.53 36.43 -0.48
C LYS A 100 -4.46 36.13 0.70
N PRO A 101 -5.77 35.89 0.46
CA PRO A 101 -6.72 35.54 1.52
C PRO A 101 -6.25 34.33 2.32
N ARG A 102 -6.46 34.37 3.64
CA ARG A 102 -6.04 33.27 4.52
C ARG A 102 -6.82 31.98 4.21
N PRO A 103 -6.19 30.80 4.33
CA PRO A 103 -6.90 29.54 4.20
C PRO A 103 -7.98 29.40 5.28
N VAL A 104 -9.08 28.75 4.94
CA VAL A 104 -10.17 28.41 5.87
C VAL A 104 -10.10 26.91 6.16
N ILE A 105 -10.14 26.52 7.43
CA ILE A 105 -10.41 25.13 7.82
C ILE A 105 -11.90 24.99 8.11
N VAL A 106 -12.51 23.98 7.51
CA VAL A 106 -13.89 23.58 7.77
C VAL A 106 -13.91 22.15 8.26
N LYS A 107 -14.30 21.98 9.52
CA LYS A 107 -14.51 20.69 10.16
C LYS A 107 -15.99 20.34 10.10
N PHE A 108 -16.31 19.21 9.51
CA PHE A 108 -17.67 18.69 9.42
C PHE A 108 -18.01 17.80 10.61
N VAL A 109 -19.30 17.73 10.93
CA VAL A 109 -19.82 16.85 11.98
C VAL A 109 -19.63 15.36 11.61
N SER A 110 -19.63 15.04 10.31
CA SER A 110 -19.45 13.68 9.80
C SER A 110 -18.54 13.62 8.57
N TYR A 111 -17.82 12.50 8.42
CA TYR A 111 -17.01 12.22 7.25
C TYR A 111 -17.82 12.18 5.94
N GLY A 112 -19.13 11.88 6.01
CA GLY A 112 -20.00 11.88 4.83
C GLY A 112 -20.05 13.25 4.13
N PHE A 113 -20.19 14.32 4.91
CA PHE A 113 -20.19 15.69 4.38
C PHE A 113 -18.82 16.11 3.85
N HIS A 114 -17.74 15.73 4.57
CA HIS A 114 -16.38 15.90 4.08
C HIS A 114 -16.21 15.26 2.69
N SER A 115 -16.57 13.99 2.54
CA SER A 115 -16.43 13.23 1.29
C SER A 115 -17.26 13.85 0.16
N MET A 116 -18.49 14.28 0.45
CA MET A 116 -19.37 14.94 -0.52
C MET A 116 -18.74 16.22 -1.10
N VAL A 117 -18.20 17.09 -0.23
CA VAL A 117 -17.49 18.30 -0.64
C VAL A 117 -16.21 17.93 -1.40
N PHE A 118 -15.39 17.05 -0.85
CA PHE A 118 -14.11 16.70 -1.44
C PHE A 118 -14.23 16.06 -2.83
N ASN A 119 -15.22 15.20 -3.05
CA ASN A 119 -15.46 14.57 -4.34
C ASN A 119 -15.99 15.57 -5.38
N SER A 120 -16.75 16.57 -4.94
CA SER A 120 -17.33 17.60 -5.81
C SER A 120 -16.35 18.74 -6.15
N LYS A 121 -15.15 18.77 -5.54
CA LYS A 121 -14.18 19.88 -5.68
C LYS A 121 -13.76 20.19 -7.11
N ARG A 122 -13.86 19.23 -8.03
CA ARG A 122 -13.56 19.44 -9.46
C ARG A 122 -14.46 20.50 -10.10
N LYS A 123 -15.68 20.69 -9.59
CA LYS A 123 -16.63 21.73 -10.05
C LYS A 123 -16.13 23.15 -9.74
N LEU A 124 -15.21 23.32 -8.78
CA LEU A 124 -14.61 24.62 -8.46
C LEU A 124 -13.46 25.01 -9.41
N LYS A 125 -13.15 24.19 -10.42
CA LYS A 125 -12.04 24.48 -11.35
C LYS A 125 -12.30 25.80 -12.09
N GLY A 126 -11.33 26.73 -12.02
CA GLY A 126 -11.44 28.06 -12.64
C GLY A 126 -12.05 29.14 -11.74
N SER A 127 -12.64 28.78 -10.60
CA SER A 127 -13.20 29.75 -9.63
C SER A 127 -12.13 30.50 -8.82
N GLY A 128 -10.89 30.00 -8.80
CA GLY A 128 -9.83 30.45 -7.90
C GLY A 128 -9.90 29.84 -6.49
N ILE A 129 -10.93 29.03 -6.20
CA ILE A 129 -11.09 28.30 -4.94
C ILE A 129 -10.47 26.91 -5.06
N ILE A 130 -9.68 26.52 -4.07
CA ILE A 130 -9.04 25.20 -4.02
C ILE A 130 -9.42 24.52 -2.71
N VAL A 131 -9.91 23.29 -2.80
CA VAL A 131 -10.25 22.45 -1.64
C VAL A 131 -9.26 21.29 -1.54
N CYS A 132 -8.59 21.20 -0.41
CA CYS A 132 -7.63 20.15 -0.07
C CYS A 132 -8.06 19.45 1.22
N GLU A 133 -7.52 18.25 1.46
CA GLU A 133 -7.61 17.65 2.79
C GLU A 133 -6.83 18.50 3.80
N ASP A 134 -7.29 18.54 5.04
CA ASP A 134 -6.54 19.17 6.13
C ASP A 134 -5.51 18.19 6.69
N LEU A 135 -4.34 18.14 6.04
CA LEU A 135 -3.26 17.24 6.41
C LEU A 135 -2.36 17.83 7.49
N THR A 136 -1.69 16.96 8.27
CA THR A 136 -0.56 17.35 9.12
C THR A 136 0.62 17.81 8.27
N LYS A 137 1.55 18.56 8.87
CA LYS A 137 2.69 19.12 8.14
C LYS A 137 3.53 18.02 7.47
N ILE A 138 3.84 16.95 8.21
CA ILE A 138 4.61 15.82 7.72
C ILE A 138 3.95 15.21 6.47
N ARG A 139 2.62 15.01 6.51
CA ARG A 139 1.86 14.45 5.39
C ARG A 139 1.76 15.40 4.20
N VAL A 140 1.67 16.71 4.43
CA VAL A 140 1.76 17.71 3.36
C VAL A 140 3.13 17.65 2.70
N ASP A 141 4.21 17.56 3.47
CA ASP A 141 5.57 17.50 2.94
C ASP A 141 5.77 16.22 2.11
N ILE A 142 5.28 15.07 2.59
CA ILE A 142 5.27 13.80 1.84
C ILE A 142 4.46 13.93 0.54
N LEU A 143 3.26 14.52 0.60
CA LEU A 143 2.42 14.71 -0.57
C LEU A 143 3.10 15.61 -1.60
N ASN A 144 3.72 16.72 -1.18
CA ASN A 144 4.42 17.63 -2.06
C ASN A 144 5.61 16.94 -2.72
N ASN A 145 6.42 16.19 -1.97
CA ASN A 145 7.53 15.41 -2.52
C ASN A 145 7.04 14.38 -3.56
N ALA A 146 5.92 13.70 -3.28
CA ALA A 146 5.33 12.75 -4.22
C ALA A 146 4.79 13.43 -5.47
N VAL A 147 4.19 14.63 -5.34
CA VAL A 147 3.72 15.42 -6.48
C VAL A 147 4.88 15.99 -7.28
N GLU A 148 5.99 16.38 -6.66
CA GLU A 148 7.19 16.81 -7.38
C GLU A 148 7.82 15.65 -8.15
N GLN A 149 7.86 14.46 -7.55
CA GLN A 149 8.48 13.29 -8.15
C GLN A 149 7.60 12.63 -9.24
N PHE A 150 6.27 12.61 -9.05
CA PHE A 150 5.35 11.83 -9.87
C PHE A 150 4.17 12.63 -10.43
N GLY A 151 4.00 13.89 -10.02
CA GLY A 151 2.89 14.74 -10.45
C GLY A 151 2.94 15.02 -11.95
N GLY A 152 1.81 14.78 -12.63
CA GLY A 152 1.68 15.01 -14.07
C GLY A 152 2.21 13.89 -14.96
N ILE A 153 2.82 12.85 -14.40
CA ILE A 153 3.29 11.69 -15.16
C ILE A 153 2.17 10.66 -15.22
N GLN A 154 1.55 10.49 -16.39
CA GLN A 154 0.76 9.28 -16.65
C GLN A 154 1.73 8.12 -16.85
N SER A 155 1.47 6.99 -16.19
CA SER A 155 2.17 5.75 -16.52
C SER A 155 1.96 5.45 -18.00
N GLN A 156 3.00 5.01 -18.69
CA GLN A 156 2.83 4.55 -20.07
C GLN A 156 1.76 3.45 -20.12
N GLN A 157 0.89 3.51 -21.13
CA GLN A 157 -0.02 2.41 -21.39
C GLN A 157 0.84 1.17 -21.66
N PHE A 158 0.66 0.14 -20.83
CA PHE A 158 1.29 -1.14 -21.06
C PHE A 158 0.19 -2.14 -21.42
N ILE A 159 0.46 -2.92 -22.46
CA ILE A 159 -0.42 -4.01 -22.84
C ILE A 159 -0.21 -5.12 -21.80
N VAL A 160 -1.29 -5.59 -21.21
CA VAL A 160 -1.30 -6.79 -20.35
C VAL A 160 -1.59 -7.99 -21.26
N PRO A 161 -0.59 -8.76 -21.72
CA PRO A 161 -0.82 -9.88 -22.63
C PRO A 161 -1.54 -11.06 -21.97
N SER A 162 -1.53 -11.14 -20.63
CA SER A 162 -2.23 -12.15 -19.85
C SER A 162 -2.52 -11.68 -18.43
N GLY A 163 -3.70 -11.99 -17.91
CA GLY A 163 -4.12 -11.66 -16.54
C GLY A 163 -5.19 -10.56 -16.49
N VAL A 164 -5.90 -10.48 -15.36
CA VAL A 164 -6.90 -9.43 -15.10
C VAL A 164 -6.35 -8.50 -14.01
N PRO A 165 -6.51 -7.17 -14.13
CA PRO A 165 -6.08 -6.23 -13.10
C PRO A 165 -6.65 -6.59 -11.72
N ARG A 166 -5.78 -6.67 -10.71
CA ARG A 166 -6.18 -6.98 -9.33
C ARG A 166 -7.06 -5.84 -8.80
N GLY A 167 -8.28 -6.16 -8.39
CA GLY A 167 -9.31 -5.17 -8.01
C GLY A 167 -10.36 -4.89 -9.09
N SER A 168 -10.29 -5.58 -10.24
CA SER A 168 -11.35 -5.58 -11.24
C SER A 168 -12.61 -6.30 -10.72
N ASN A 169 -13.76 -5.62 -10.75
CA ASN A 169 -15.06 -6.22 -10.46
C ASN A 169 -15.43 -7.35 -11.45
N LEU A 170 -14.84 -7.35 -12.65
CA LEU A 170 -15.07 -8.36 -13.69
C LEU A 170 -14.09 -9.53 -13.61
N GLY A 171 -13.01 -9.43 -12.84
CA GLY A 171 -11.98 -10.46 -12.73
C GLY A 171 -12.51 -11.82 -12.28
N PRO A 172 -13.32 -11.90 -11.21
CA PRO A 172 -13.93 -13.16 -10.78
C PRO A 172 -14.84 -13.79 -11.85
N LEU A 173 -15.62 -12.98 -12.57
CA LEU A 173 -16.52 -13.47 -13.63
C LEU A 173 -15.74 -14.01 -14.84
N LEU A 174 -14.71 -13.29 -15.29
CA LEU A 174 -13.86 -13.72 -16.40
C LEU A 174 -13.09 -15.00 -16.03
N PHE A 175 -12.66 -15.13 -14.78
CA PHE A 175 -12.04 -16.35 -14.26
C PHE A 175 -13.01 -17.54 -14.28
N LEU A 176 -14.27 -17.34 -13.88
CA LEU A 176 -15.29 -18.40 -13.94
C LEU A 176 -15.59 -18.86 -15.37
N LEU A 177 -15.65 -17.93 -16.33
CA LEU A 177 -15.81 -18.26 -17.75
C LEU A 177 -14.63 -19.10 -18.28
N ILE A 178 -13.41 -18.80 -17.83
CA ILE A 178 -12.20 -19.54 -18.25
C ILE A 178 -12.15 -20.94 -17.64
N ILE A 179 -12.50 -21.09 -16.36
CA ILE A 179 -12.39 -22.39 -15.67
C ILE A 179 -13.53 -23.35 -16.05
N ASN A 180 -14.69 -22.83 -16.48
CA ASN A 180 -15.84 -23.67 -16.85
C ASN A 180 -15.59 -24.55 -18.09
N ASP A 181 -14.65 -24.20 -18.96
CA ASP A 181 -14.28 -25.03 -20.12
C ASP A 181 -13.29 -26.14 -19.75
N LEU A 182 -12.64 -26.06 -18.58
CA LEU A 182 -11.60 -27.00 -18.14
C LEU A 182 -12.05 -28.48 -18.12
N PRO A 183 -13.28 -28.85 -17.70
CA PRO A 183 -13.73 -30.24 -17.71
C PRO A 183 -13.69 -30.88 -19.11
N SER A 184 -13.90 -30.09 -20.16
CA SER A 184 -13.93 -30.59 -21.54
C SER A 184 -12.55 -31.03 -22.07
N TYR A 185 -11.47 -30.54 -21.44
CA TYR A 185 -10.09 -30.86 -21.82
C TYR A 185 -9.49 -32.01 -21.00
N ILE A 186 -10.14 -32.44 -19.92
CA ILE A 186 -9.69 -33.55 -19.07
C ILE A 186 -10.32 -34.84 -19.61
N LYS A 187 -9.52 -35.63 -20.34
CA LYS A 187 -9.98 -36.89 -20.93
C LYS A 187 -9.75 -38.06 -19.97
N GLY A 188 -10.76 -38.92 -19.82
CA GLY A 188 -10.66 -40.16 -19.06
C GLY A 188 -10.83 -40.01 -17.54
N CYS A 189 -11.19 -38.83 -17.03
CA CYS A 189 -11.54 -38.57 -15.63
C CYS A 189 -12.70 -37.57 -15.57
N GLU A 190 -13.54 -37.67 -14.54
CA GLU A 190 -14.55 -36.66 -14.20
C GLU A 190 -13.91 -35.52 -13.40
N CYS A 191 -14.53 -34.34 -13.42
CA CYS A 191 -13.97 -33.11 -12.86
C CYS A 191 -15.03 -32.31 -12.09
N LEU A 192 -14.74 -31.96 -10.84
CA LEU A 192 -15.49 -31.00 -10.04
C LEU A 192 -14.67 -29.71 -9.92
N ILE A 193 -15.31 -28.58 -10.20
CA ILE A 193 -14.67 -27.27 -10.13
C ILE A 193 -15.45 -26.38 -9.17
N PHE A 194 -14.72 -25.72 -8.27
CA PHE A 194 -15.25 -24.68 -7.40
C PHE A 194 -14.25 -23.53 -7.29
N ALA A 195 -14.54 -22.39 -7.91
CA ALA A 195 -13.61 -21.25 -7.98
C ALA A 195 -12.20 -21.69 -8.42
N ASN A 196 -11.20 -21.56 -7.55
CA ASN A 196 -9.81 -21.96 -7.82
C ASN A 196 -9.51 -23.44 -7.55
N ASP A 197 -10.47 -24.21 -7.02
CA ASP A 197 -10.31 -25.60 -6.67
C ASP A 197 -10.83 -26.51 -7.80
N VAL A 198 -9.99 -27.46 -8.20
CA VAL A 198 -10.31 -28.46 -9.22
C VAL A 198 -10.04 -29.84 -8.63
N LYS A 199 -11.03 -30.73 -8.68
CA LYS A 199 -10.92 -32.13 -8.24
C LYS A 199 -11.21 -33.05 -9.41
N THR A 200 -10.24 -33.87 -9.78
CA THR A 200 -10.40 -34.93 -10.79
C THR A 200 -10.62 -36.28 -10.13
N TYR A 201 -11.58 -37.07 -10.59
CA TYR A 201 -11.88 -38.40 -10.07
C TYR A 201 -12.29 -39.37 -11.18
N LYS A 202 -12.16 -40.67 -10.93
CA LYS A 202 -12.57 -41.74 -11.86
C LYS A 202 -12.90 -42.98 -11.04
N GLU A 203 -13.93 -43.73 -11.45
CA GLU A 203 -14.13 -45.09 -10.93
C GLU A 203 -12.99 -46.00 -11.42
N VAL A 204 -12.39 -46.75 -10.48
CA VAL A 204 -11.24 -47.60 -10.77
C VAL A 204 -11.72 -49.04 -10.91
N ALA A 205 -11.74 -49.56 -12.14
CA ALA A 205 -12.10 -50.95 -12.41
C ALA A 205 -10.86 -51.85 -12.58
N ASN A 206 -9.72 -51.27 -12.98
CA ASN A 206 -8.47 -52.01 -13.20
C ASN A 206 -7.22 -51.16 -12.88
N VAL A 207 -6.05 -51.79 -12.91
CA VAL A 207 -4.75 -51.13 -12.60
C VAL A 207 -4.38 -50.06 -13.64
N GLU A 208 -4.85 -50.21 -14.89
CA GLU A 208 -4.63 -49.21 -15.95
C GLU A 208 -5.41 -47.91 -15.68
N ASP A 209 -6.58 -48.00 -15.03
CA ASP A 209 -7.34 -46.85 -14.57
C ASP A 209 -6.60 -46.08 -13.47
N CYS A 210 -5.89 -46.80 -12.57
CA CYS A 210 -4.99 -46.18 -11.60
C CYS A 210 -3.86 -45.43 -12.30
N HIS A 211 -3.22 -46.04 -13.31
CA HIS A 211 -2.15 -45.39 -14.07
C HIS A 211 -2.65 -44.16 -14.83
N THR A 212 -3.83 -44.24 -15.45
CA THR A 212 -4.48 -43.12 -16.16
C THR A 212 -4.83 -41.97 -15.22
N LEU A 213 -5.35 -42.27 -14.03
CA LEU A 213 -5.62 -41.27 -13.00
C LEU A 213 -4.32 -40.69 -12.39
N GLN A 214 -3.20 -41.40 -12.42
CA GLN A 214 -1.92 -40.98 -11.80
C GLN A 214 -0.89 -40.35 -12.77
N HIS A 215 -1.02 -40.56 -14.08
CA HIS A 215 -0.07 -40.06 -15.10
C HIS A 215 -0.57 -38.84 -15.89
N ASN A 216 -1.75 -38.31 -15.60
CA ASN A 216 -2.29 -37.15 -16.31
C ASN A 216 -1.49 -35.88 -15.93
N ARG A 217 -0.77 -35.31 -16.89
CA ARG A 217 0.05 -34.09 -16.74
C ARG A 217 -0.59 -32.95 -17.53
N VAL A 218 -0.97 -31.88 -16.84
CA VAL A 218 -1.58 -30.70 -17.46
C VAL A 218 -0.78 -29.46 -17.08
N ARG A 219 -0.42 -28.63 -18.05
CA ARG A 219 0.16 -27.31 -17.79
C ARG A 219 -0.94 -26.26 -17.93
N ASN A 220 -1.24 -25.54 -16.86
CA ASN A 220 -2.23 -24.46 -16.87
C ASN A 220 -1.63 -23.17 -16.29
N LEU A 221 -1.69 -22.07 -17.05
CA LEU A 221 -1.17 -20.73 -16.68
C LEU A 221 0.25 -20.72 -16.06
N GLY A 222 1.11 -21.65 -16.47
CA GLY A 222 2.50 -21.75 -15.98
C GLY A 222 2.71 -22.71 -14.81
N VAL A 223 1.64 -23.24 -14.22
CA VAL A 223 1.66 -24.31 -13.20
C VAL A 223 1.66 -25.67 -13.87
N ASN A 224 2.56 -26.55 -13.43
CA ASN A 224 2.61 -27.94 -13.89
C ASN A 224 1.81 -28.79 -12.90
N LEU A 225 0.65 -29.29 -13.33
CA LEU A 225 -0.21 -30.16 -12.54
C LEU A 225 0.12 -31.61 -12.86
N ARG A 226 0.41 -32.40 -11.84
CA ARG A 226 0.35 -33.86 -11.89
C ARG A 226 -0.95 -34.32 -11.24
N SER A 227 -1.51 -35.39 -11.77
CA SER A 227 -2.75 -35.97 -11.25
C SER A 227 -2.57 -36.72 -9.92
N ASP A 228 -1.33 -37.01 -9.51
CA ASP A 228 -0.98 -37.44 -8.15
C ASP A 228 -0.82 -36.28 -7.15
N LEU A 229 -1.04 -35.03 -7.60
CA LEU A 229 -0.86 -33.79 -6.83
C LEU A 229 0.54 -33.65 -6.20
N ARG A 230 1.56 -34.34 -6.75
CA ARG A 230 2.96 -34.15 -6.35
C ARG A 230 3.57 -32.96 -7.07
N TRP A 231 4.07 -32.03 -6.27
CA TRP A 231 4.57 -30.75 -6.75
C TRP A 231 6.08 -30.73 -7.04
N ASP A 232 6.80 -31.84 -6.84
CA ASP A 232 8.27 -31.86 -6.88
C ASP A 232 8.86 -31.24 -8.16
N ASP A 233 8.37 -31.62 -9.35
CA ASP A 233 8.84 -31.05 -10.63
C ASP A 233 8.48 -29.56 -10.78
N HIS A 234 7.32 -29.16 -10.23
CA HIS A 234 6.87 -27.78 -10.32
C HIS A 234 7.69 -26.89 -9.38
N VAL A 235 7.90 -27.34 -8.15
CA VAL A 235 8.74 -26.72 -7.13
C VAL A 235 10.18 -26.62 -7.63
N GLU A 236 10.75 -27.70 -8.16
CA GLU A 236 12.10 -27.70 -8.73
C GLU A 236 12.23 -26.68 -9.86
N LYS A 237 11.25 -26.59 -10.76
CA LYS A 237 11.24 -25.60 -11.84
C LYS A 237 11.13 -24.17 -11.33
N ILE A 238 10.25 -23.90 -10.36
CA ILE A 238 10.11 -22.56 -9.75
C ILE A 238 11.41 -22.17 -9.05
N VAL A 239 11.95 -23.05 -8.20
CA VAL A 239 13.21 -22.83 -7.46
C VAL A 239 14.34 -22.53 -8.42
N ASN A 240 14.52 -23.35 -9.47
CA ASN A 240 15.57 -23.13 -10.46
C ASN A 240 15.42 -21.81 -11.23
N THR A 241 14.19 -21.38 -11.50
CA THR A 241 13.92 -20.10 -12.19
C THR A 241 14.16 -18.90 -11.25
N SER A 242 13.80 -19.03 -9.98
CA SER A 242 14.04 -18.03 -8.95
C SER A 242 15.53 -17.88 -8.62
N LEU A 243 16.27 -18.99 -8.53
CA LEU A 243 17.72 -19.00 -8.33
C LEU A 243 18.47 -18.32 -9.48
N LYS A 244 18.05 -18.52 -10.73
CA LYS A 244 18.61 -17.78 -11.88
C LYS A 244 18.38 -16.27 -11.77
N SER A 245 17.22 -15.87 -11.28
CA SER A 245 16.85 -14.45 -11.11
C SER A 245 17.61 -13.80 -9.95
N LEU A 246 17.80 -14.55 -8.86
CA LEU A 246 18.63 -14.15 -7.73
C LEU A 246 20.10 -14.02 -8.13
N ALA A 247 20.61 -14.98 -8.89
CA ALA A 247 21.99 -14.96 -9.37
C ALA A 247 22.24 -13.79 -10.35
N PHE A 248 21.25 -13.39 -11.13
CA PHE A 248 21.29 -12.17 -11.93
C PHE A 248 21.31 -10.92 -11.04
N LEU A 249 20.38 -10.83 -10.08
CA LEU A 249 20.29 -9.71 -9.14
C LEU A 249 21.60 -9.51 -8.37
N MET A 250 22.16 -10.56 -7.76
CA MET A 250 23.43 -10.49 -7.03
C MET A 250 24.63 -10.03 -7.88
N ARG A 251 24.57 -10.23 -9.21
CA ARG A 251 25.60 -9.73 -10.14
C ARG A 251 25.34 -8.28 -10.55
N SER A 252 24.09 -7.87 -10.67
CA SER A 252 23.70 -6.55 -11.17
C SER A 252 23.64 -5.45 -10.10
N ILE A 253 23.55 -5.80 -8.82
CA ILE A 253 23.37 -4.83 -7.72
C ILE A 253 24.55 -4.80 -6.73
N GLN A 254 25.75 -5.20 -7.15
CA GLN A 254 26.94 -5.27 -6.27
C GLN A 254 27.26 -3.92 -5.60
N ASP A 255 26.98 -2.81 -6.27
CA ASP A 255 27.27 -1.45 -5.77
C ASP A 255 26.07 -0.76 -5.09
N LEU A 256 24.90 -1.41 -5.07
CA LEU A 256 23.67 -0.83 -4.51
C LEU A 256 23.65 -1.01 -2.99
N LYS A 257 23.69 0.11 -2.24
CA LYS A 257 23.73 0.10 -0.76
C LYS A 257 22.37 0.25 -0.08
N SER A 258 21.32 0.59 -0.84
CA SER A 258 19.99 0.84 -0.29
C SER A 258 19.25 -0.46 0.02
N VAL A 259 19.08 -0.76 1.32
CA VAL A 259 18.36 -1.95 1.80
C VAL A 259 16.93 -2.00 1.26
N MET A 260 16.24 -0.85 1.21
CA MET A 260 14.87 -0.75 0.71
C MET A 260 14.75 -1.09 -0.79
N ALA A 261 15.72 -0.62 -1.59
CA ALA A 261 15.76 -0.93 -3.02
C ALA A 261 16.09 -2.41 -3.27
N ILE A 262 16.99 -3.00 -2.47
CA ILE A 262 17.32 -4.44 -2.53
C ILE A 262 16.09 -5.28 -2.17
N GLN A 263 15.36 -4.92 -1.11
CA GLN A 263 14.12 -5.59 -0.73
C GLN A 263 13.05 -5.50 -1.81
N LEU A 264 12.89 -4.33 -2.44
CA LEU A 264 11.94 -4.15 -3.54
C LEU A 264 12.30 -5.04 -4.75
N LEU A 265 13.57 -5.05 -5.15
CA LEU A 265 14.05 -5.86 -6.27
C LEU A 265 13.92 -7.37 -5.99
N TYR A 266 14.27 -7.81 -4.78
CA TYR A 266 14.08 -9.20 -4.36
C TYR A 266 12.59 -9.60 -4.38
N ASN A 267 11.72 -8.76 -3.80
CA ASN A 267 10.29 -9.02 -3.77
C ASN A 267 9.69 -9.11 -5.18
N SER A 268 10.11 -8.21 -6.08
CA SER A 268 9.58 -8.12 -7.44
C SER A 268 10.09 -9.21 -8.40
N LEU A 269 11.35 -9.66 -8.29
CA LEU A 269 11.98 -10.56 -9.27
C LEU A 269 12.19 -11.99 -8.79
N VAL A 270 12.27 -12.22 -7.48
CA VAL A 270 12.57 -13.53 -6.89
C VAL A 270 11.36 -14.03 -6.10
N ARG A 271 10.87 -13.25 -5.14
CA ARG A 271 9.75 -13.65 -4.27
C ARG A 271 8.45 -13.83 -5.06
N SER A 272 8.15 -12.92 -5.99
CA SER A 272 6.98 -13.01 -6.87
C SER A 272 6.90 -14.33 -7.66
N LYS A 273 8.05 -14.92 -8.01
CA LYS A 273 8.13 -16.22 -8.71
C LYS A 273 7.94 -17.40 -7.77
N LEU A 274 8.48 -17.32 -6.55
CA LEU A 274 8.29 -18.31 -5.49
C LEU A 274 6.86 -18.33 -4.96
N GLU A 275 6.17 -17.20 -4.97
CA GLU A 275 4.79 -17.07 -4.47
C GLU A 275 3.75 -17.28 -5.57
N PHE A 276 4.17 -17.38 -6.84
CA PHE A 276 3.24 -17.57 -7.94
C PHE A 276 2.49 -18.90 -7.78
N ALA A 277 1.16 -18.79 -7.67
CA ALA A 277 0.25 -19.91 -7.47
C ALA A 277 0.58 -20.79 -6.25
N SER A 278 1.34 -20.27 -5.26
CA SER A 278 1.77 -21.03 -4.08
C SER A 278 0.60 -21.54 -3.24
N ALA A 279 -0.56 -20.87 -3.27
CA ALA A 279 -1.79 -21.36 -2.64
C ALA A 279 -2.24 -22.75 -3.16
N ILE A 280 -1.79 -23.15 -4.35
CA ILE A 280 -2.16 -24.42 -4.99
C ILE A 280 -1.17 -25.54 -4.60
N TRP A 281 0.12 -25.23 -4.53
CA TRP A 281 1.18 -26.24 -4.37
C TRP A 281 1.92 -26.21 -3.02
N ASN A 282 1.70 -25.19 -2.21
CA ASN A 282 2.23 -25.05 -0.84
C ASN A 282 1.09 -25.19 0.17
N SER A 283 0.42 -26.35 0.19
CA SER A 283 -0.71 -26.65 1.08
C SER A 283 -0.31 -26.86 2.56
N GLY A 284 0.89 -26.44 2.94
CA GLY A 284 1.52 -26.74 4.23
C GLY A 284 2.08 -25.53 4.97
N GLN A 285 1.46 -24.35 4.85
CA GLN A 285 1.62 -23.22 5.79
C GLN A 285 0.63 -22.09 5.47
N ILE A 286 -0.63 -22.26 5.83
CA ILE A 286 -1.52 -21.13 6.15
C ILE A 286 -2.05 -21.39 7.55
N ILE A 287 -1.27 -21.01 8.55
CA ILE A 287 -1.77 -20.63 9.87
C ILE A 287 -1.18 -19.23 10.11
N HIS A 288 -2.07 -18.24 10.01
CA HIS A 288 -1.97 -16.82 10.39
C HIS A 288 -0.71 -16.02 10.01
#